data_AF-A0A482VAB1-F1
#
_entry.id   AF-A0A482VAB1-F1
#
_cell.length_a   1.000
_cell.length_b   1.000
_cell.length_c   1.000
_cell.angle_alpha   90.00
_cell.angle_beta   90.00
_cell.angle_gamma   90.00
#
_symmetry.space_group_name_H-M   'P 1'
#
loop_
_entity.id
_entity.type
_entity.pdbx_description
1 polymer ?
#
loop_
_entity_poly.entity_id
_entity_poly.type
_entity_poly.pdbx_seq_one_letter_code
_entity_poly.pdbx_strand_id
1 'polypeptide(L)'
;MIYLHNNEIFEINNLDYTVNLTSLYLQKNRILKIENLRNLRKLKRLYLGHNTISVVEGLENLESLEELYLEKQFLYEGNCLCFDPRKNTLQVLNISHNKIQTISSLAPLKILRVLNASHNDLSDMVEVCSIIKDWFYLKELCFAQNPICKNRLYKEDLIANVYRLEILDQKDISEHTRNFLKRLHGERISQKLQRNVNFADKITGESKNYFLNLIVWFNSLIDLPKNYPVAVQKAVSISILKQNKSDDLTGDNLEIFDEKNAVFIPWKSRKFFIVLKKITHK
;
A
#
# COMPACT_ATOMS: atom_id res chain seq x y z
N MET A 1 18.99 -23.56 15.25
CA MET A 1 18.12 -23.74 14.06
C MET A 1 17.68 -25.20 14.03
N ILE A 2 16.50 -25.50 13.49
CA ILE A 2 15.96 -26.87 13.40
C ILE A 2 15.45 -27.11 11.99
N TYR A 3 15.86 -28.23 11.39
CA TYR A 3 15.46 -28.66 10.05
C TYR A 3 14.56 -29.89 10.14
N LEU A 4 13.30 -29.74 9.76
CA LEU A 4 12.26 -30.76 9.77
C LEU A 4 11.49 -30.79 8.45
N HIS A 5 12.08 -30.28 7.37
CA HIS A 5 11.45 -30.26 6.06
C HIS A 5 11.40 -31.67 5.44
N ASN A 6 10.43 -31.91 4.55
CA ASN A 6 10.28 -33.16 3.80
C ASN A 6 10.09 -34.38 4.71
N ASN A 7 9.16 -34.28 5.65
CA ASN A 7 8.72 -35.37 6.52
C ASN A 7 7.19 -35.51 6.40
N GLU A 8 6.61 -36.32 7.29
CA GLU A 8 5.16 -36.54 7.38
C GLU A 8 4.60 -35.94 8.68
N ILE A 9 5.05 -34.73 9.04
CA ILE A 9 4.61 -34.06 10.26
C ILE A 9 3.22 -33.48 10.06
N PHE A 10 2.28 -33.84 10.93
CA PHE A 10 0.90 -33.33 10.93
C PHE A 10 0.69 -32.21 11.97
N GLU A 11 1.45 -32.26 13.06
CA GLU A 11 1.34 -31.33 14.18
C GLU A 11 2.72 -30.88 14.64
N ILE A 12 2.84 -29.60 14.99
CA ILE A 12 4.07 -29.06 15.55
C ILE A 12 4.04 -29.34 17.05
N ASN A 13 4.89 -30.24 17.53
CA ASN A 13 4.96 -30.63 18.93
C ASN A 13 6.42 -30.74 19.40
N ASN A 14 6.64 -30.82 20.72
CA ASN A 14 7.95 -31.02 21.35
C ASN A 14 8.97 -29.89 21.12
N LEU A 15 8.51 -28.66 20.85
CA LEU A 15 9.38 -27.48 20.69
C LEU A 15 9.43 -26.59 21.94
N ASP A 16 8.69 -26.92 23.01
CA ASP A 16 8.55 -26.07 24.21
C ASP A 16 9.88 -25.68 24.87
N TYR A 17 10.89 -26.56 24.82
CA TYR A 17 12.21 -26.33 25.41
C TYR A 17 13.18 -25.58 24.49
N THR A 18 12.83 -25.37 23.22
CA THR A 18 13.71 -24.78 22.20
C THR A 18 13.67 -23.25 22.21
N VAL A 19 13.71 -22.63 23.39
CA VAL A 19 13.53 -21.17 23.61
C VAL A 19 14.55 -20.28 22.87
N ASN A 20 15.70 -20.84 22.49
CA ASN A 20 16.75 -20.15 21.74
C ASN A 20 16.66 -20.38 20.23
N LEU A 21 15.60 -21.01 19.73
CA LEU A 21 15.42 -21.28 18.31
C LEU A 21 15.20 -19.97 17.53
N THR A 22 16.01 -19.76 16.49
CA THR A 22 15.96 -18.57 15.62
C THR A 22 15.44 -18.86 14.23
N SER A 23 15.49 -20.12 13.77
CA SER A 23 14.97 -20.53 12.47
C SER A 23 14.43 -21.95 12.54
N LEU A 24 13.23 -22.14 11.99
CA LEU A 24 12.48 -23.39 11.95
C LEU A 24 12.04 -23.68 10.52
N TYR A 25 12.50 -24.82 10.00
CA TYR A 25 12.21 -25.28 8.64
C TYR A 25 11.26 -26.47 8.69
N LEU A 26 10.03 -26.28 8.24
CA LEU A 26 8.93 -27.27 8.26
C LEU A 26 8.29 -27.43 6.88
N GLN A 27 8.98 -27.06 5.80
CA GLN A 27 8.41 -27.16 4.45
C GLN A 27 8.19 -28.62 4.05
N LYS A 28 7.22 -28.87 3.16
CA LYS A 28 6.91 -30.22 2.65
C LYS A 28 6.57 -31.19 3.79
N ASN A 29 5.54 -30.85 4.56
CA ASN A 29 4.94 -31.67 5.59
C ASN A 29 3.41 -31.69 5.36
N ARG A 30 2.62 -32.15 6.34
CA ARG A 30 1.15 -32.17 6.29
C ARG A 30 0.53 -31.38 7.44
N ILE A 31 1.19 -30.27 7.81
CA ILE A 31 0.76 -29.43 8.94
C ILE A 31 -0.53 -28.73 8.56
N LEU A 32 -1.53 -28.84 9.43
CA LEU A 32 -2.85 -28.21 9.24
C LEU A 32 -2.97 -26.86 9.93
N LYS A 33 -2.26 -26.69 11.07
CA LYS A 33 -2.36 -25.51 11.92
C LYS A 33 -1.00 -25.11 12.47
N ILE A 34 -0.82 -23.81 12.67
CA ILE A 34 0.35 -23.24 13.33
C ILE A 34 0.03 -23.14 14.82
N GLU A 35 0.59 -24.05 15.60
CA GLU A 35 0.35 -24.12 17.05
C GLU A 35 1.60 -24.58 17.80
N ASN A 36 1.56 -24.50 19.13
CA ASN A 36 2.65 -24.91 20.03
C ASN A 36 3.98 -24.16 19.81
N LEU A 37 3.93 -22.95 19.27
CA LEU A 37 5.11 -22.09 19.08
C LEU A 37 5.28 -21.02 20.17
N ARG A 38 4.45 -21.03 21.22
CA ARG A 38 4.34 -19.96 22.24
C ARG A 38 5.65 -19.59 22.95
N ASN A 39 6.57 -20.54 23.11
CA ASN A 39 7.84 -20.31 23.81
C ASN A 39 8.96 -19.80 22.88
N LEU A 40 8.74 -19.77 21.57
CA LEU A 40 9.77 -19.47 20.57
C LEU A 40 9.90 -17.98 20.28
N ARG A 41 9.99 -17.15 21.34
CA ARG A 41 10.02 -15.68 21.24
C ARG A 41 11.21 -15.12 20.43
N LYS A 42 12.29 -15.90 20.32
CA LYS A 42 13.51 -15.58 19.55
C LYS A 42 13.45 -16.06 18.09
N LEU A 43 12.35 -16.71 17.68
CA LEU A 43 12.21 -17.22 16.32
C LEU A 43 12.13 -16.05 15.35
N LYS A 44 13.03 -16.03 14.36
CA LYS A 44 13.12 -15.00 13.34
C LYS A 44 12.59 -15.45 11.99
N ARG A 45 12.76 -16.73 11.67
CA ARG A 45 12.40 -17.30 10.37
C ARG A 45 11.58 -18.57 10.55
N LEU A 46 10.42 -18.60 9.91
CA LEU A 46 9.53 -19.74 9.91
C LEU A 46 9.20 -20.13 8.47
N TYR A 47 9.57 -21.33 8.08
CA TYR A 47 9.29 -21.86 6.75
C TYR A 47 8.27 -23.00 6.83
N LEU A 48 7.12 -22.80 6.21
CA LEU A 48 5.95 -23.67 6.24
C LEU A 48 5.37 -23.93 4.84
N GLY A 49 6.12 -23.61 3.77
CA GLY A 49 5.67 -23.89 2.41
C GLY A 49 5.39 -25.38 2.15
N HIS A 50 4.50 -25.70 1.23
CA HIS A 50 4.10 -27.09 0.94
C HIS A 50 3.53 -27.83 2.17
N ASN A 51 2.58 -27.21 2.87
CA ASN A 51 1.78 -27.82 3.93
C ASN A 51 0.29 -27.74 3.58
N THR A 52 -0.61 -27.89 4.54
CA THR A 52 -2.07 -27.85 4.38
C THR A 52 -2.72 -26.76 5.24
N ILE A 53 -1.99 -25.68 5.53
CA ILE A 53 -2.42 -24.61 6.43
C ILE A 53 -3.40 -23.70 5.68
N SER A 54 -4.65 -23.62 6.14
CA SER A 54 -5.66 -22.72 5.55
C SER A 54 -5.76 -21.37 6.26
N VAL A 55 -5.43 -21.31 7.55
CA VAL A 55 -5.52 -20.10 8.38
C VAL A 55 -4.16 -19.84 9.01
N VAL A 56 -3.65 -18.62 8.82
CA VAL A 56 -2.43 -18.16 9.48
C VAL A 56 -2.79 -17.52 10.81
N GLU A 57 -2.67 -18.32 11.88
CA GLU A 57 -2.91 -17.97 13.28
C GLU A 57 -1.76 -18.47 14.17
N GLY A 58 -1.81 -18.25 15.49
CA GLY A 58 -0.83 -18.83 16.44
C GLY A 58 0.56 -18.17 16.44
N LEU A 59 0.69 -16.99 15.82
CA LEU A 59 1.95 -16.24 15.69
C LEU A 59 2.12 -15.14 16.77
N GLU A 60 1.23 -15.03 17.74
CA GLU A 60 1.11 -13.88 18.65
C GLU A 60 2.30 -13.74 19.59
N ASN A 61 2.87 -14.87 19.99
CA ASN A 61 4.00 -14.94 20.91
C ASN A 61 5.36 -14.88 20.19
N LEU A 62 5.37 -14.83 18.86
CA LEU A 62 6.59 -14.81 18.05
C LEU A 62 7.07 -13.37 17.86
N GLU A 63 7.48 -12.76 18.98
CA GLU A 63 7.84 -11.33 19.06
C GLU A 63 8.96 -10.92 18.08
N SER A 64 9.87 -11.84 17.76
CA SER A 64 11.02 -11.59 16.87
C SER A 64 10.83 -12.10 15.44
N LEU A 65 9.62 -12.50 15.02
CA LEU A 65 9.40 -13.11 13.71
C LEU A 65 9.52 -12.09 12.58
N GLU A 66 10.59 -12.22 11.79
CA GLU A 66 10.94 -11.31 10.71
C GLU A 66 10.55 -11.89 9.34
N GLU A 67 10.64 -13.22 9.16
CA GLU A 67 10.41 -13.90 7.88
C GLU A 67 9.43 -15.07 8.01
N LEU A 68 8.41 -15.07 7.15
CA LEU A 68 7.40 -16.12 7.09
C LEU A 68 7.18 -16.59 5.64
N TYR A 69 7.37 -17.89 5.42
CA TYR A 69 7.22 -18.52 4.10
C TYR A 69 6.11 -19.56 4.16
N LEU A 70 5.04 -19.33 3.40
CA LEU A 70 3.81 -20.11 3.37
C LEU A 70 3.41 -20.49 1.93
N GLU A 71 4.34 -20.50 0.98
CA GLU A 71 4.04 -20.82 -0.40
C GLU A 71 3.41 -22.21 -0.59
N LYS A 72 2.48 -22.32 -1.54
CA LYS A 72 1.91 -23.60 -1.99
C LYS A 72 1.29 -24.43 -0.85
N GLN A 73 0.25 -23.91 -0.20
CA GLN A 73 -0.57 -24.74 0.70
C GLN A 73 -1.51 -25.64 -0.13
N PHE A 74 -1.56 -26.93 0.18
CA PHE A 74 -2.43 -27.92 -0.42
C PHE A 74 -3.84 -27.82 0.15
N LEU A 75 -4.55 -26.75 -0.22
CA LEU A 75 -5.89 -26.46 0.26
C LEU A 75 -6.95 -27.25 -0.52
N TYR A 76 -7.99 -27.68 0.19
CA TYR A 76 -9.19 -28.24 -0.41
C TYR A 76 -9.83 -27.26 -1.40
N GLU A 77 -10.60 -27.79 -2.34
CA GLU A 77 -11.32 -26.99 -3.33
C GLU A 77 -12.25 -25.97 -2.65
N GLY A 78 -12.28 -24.74 -3.17
CA GLY A 78 -13.01 -23.63 -2.58
C GLY A 78 -12.31 -22.90 -1.43
N ASN A 79 -11.23 -23.45 -0.86
CA ASN A 79 -10.47 -22.79 0.20
C ASN A 79 -9.31 -21.95 -0.36
N CYS A 80 -9.04 -20.83 0.31
CA CYS A 80 -7.86 -19.99 0.11
C CYS A 80 -7.14 -19.78 1.44
N LEU A 81 -5.86 -19.43 1.39
CA LEU A 81 -5.12 -19.06 2.60
C LEU A 81 -5.69 -17.75 3.14
N CYS A 82 -6.14 -17.74 4.38
CA CYS A 82 -6.53 -16.53 5.08
C CYS A 82 -5.54 -16.18 6.19
N PHE A 83 -5.46 -14.90 6.49
CA PHE A 83 -4.62 -14.37 7.56
C PHE A 83 -5.53 -13.82 8.64
N ASP A 84 -5.27 -14.24 9.88
CA ASP A 84 -5.84 -13.55 11.02
C ASP A 84 -5.02 -12.28 11.29
N PRO A 85 -5.59 -11.09 11.08
CA PRO A 85 -4.85 -9.83 11.15
C PRO A 85 -4.35 -9.55 12.57
N ARG A 86 -3.03 -9.58 12.76
CA ARG A 86 -2.39 -9.21 14.04
C ARG A 86 -1.13 -8.40 13.81
N LYS A 87 -0.77 -7.58 14.79
CA LYS A 87 0.48 -6.80 14.78
C LYS A 87 1.64 -7.76 14.93
N ASN A 88 2.44 -7.91 13.88
CA ASN A 88 3.64 -8.74 13.90
C ASN A 88 4.85 -7.93 13.41
N THR A 89 6.02 -8.52 13.61
CA THR A 89 7.32 -7.94 13.26
C THR A 89 7.79 -8.34 11.85
N LEU A 90 6.87 -8.84 11.00
CA LEU A 90 7.21 -9.41 9.69
C LEU A 90 7.75 -8.35 8.73
N GLN A 91 8.90 -8.67 8.14
CA GLN A 91 9.56 -7.91 7.09
C GLN A 91 9.52 -8.65 5.75
N VAL A 92 9.49 -9.99 5.77
CA VAL A 92 9.44 -10.83 4.57
C VAL A 92 8.26 -11.79 4.68
N LEU A 93 7.39 -11.77 3.68
CA LEU A 93 6.23 -12.65 3.59
C LEU A 93 6.14 -13.27 2.20
N ASN A 94 6.14 -14.60 2.15
CA ASN A 94 5.84 -15.36 0.93
C ASN A 94 4.52 -16.13 1.10
N ILE A 95 3.53 -15.77 0.30
CA ILE A 95 2.18 -16.37 0.27
C ILE A 95 1.79 -16.80 -1.15
N SER A 96 2.78 -17.04 -2.00
CA SER A 96 2.54 -17.44 -3.38
C SER A 96 1.82 -18.79 -3.49
N HIS A 97 1.03 -18.99 -4.56
CA HIS A 97 0.29 -20.24 -4.81
C HIS A 97 -0.72 -20.63 -3.72
N ASN A 98 -1.54 -19.70 -3.26
CA ASN A 98 -2.48 -19.92 -2.15
C ASN A 98 -3.94 -19.50 -2.45
N LYS A 99 -4.26 -19.24 -3.72
CA LYS A 99 -5.60 -18.83 -4.20
C LYS A 99 -6.18 -17.61 -3.47
N ILE A 100 -5.31 -16.71 -3.01
CA ILE A 100 -5.69 -15.53 -2.23
C ILE A 100 -6.37 -14.52 -3.14
N GLN A 101 -7.56 -14.03 -2.76
CA GLN A 101 -8.34 -13.07 -3.55
C GLN A 101 -8.22 -11.62 -3.05
N THR A 102 -7.93 -11.44 -1.76
CA THR A 102 -7.83 -10.14 -1.08
C THR A 102 -6.59 -10.11 -0.18
N ILE A 103 -5.99 -8.93 -0.02
CA ILE A 103 -4.86 -8.71 0.92
C ILE A 103 -5.26 -7.80 2.09
N SER A 104 -6.55 -7.51 2.26
CA SER A 104 -7.10 -6.68 3.34
C SER A 104 -6.61 -7.08 4.73
N SER A 105 -6.54 -8.38 5.04
CA SER A 105 -6.02 -8.91 6.30
C SER A 105 -4.52 -8.65 6.52
N LEU A 106 -3.77 -8.32 5.47
CA LEU A 106 -2.35 -7.96 5.55
C LEU A 106 -2.12 -6.47 5.81
N ALA A 107 -3.16 -5.62 5.80
CA ALA A 107 -3.03 -4.18 6.02
C ALA A 107 -2.25 -3.80 7.30
N PRO A 108 -2.32 -4.54 8.42
CA PRO A 108 -1.53 -4.24 9.62
C PRO A 108 0.00 -4.38 9.45
N LEU A 109 0.50 -5.06 8.41
CA LEU A 109 1.91 -5.39 8.18
C LEU A 109 2.74 -4.20 7.67
N LYS A 110 2.67 -3.05 8.35
CA LYS A 110 3.21 -1.76 7.86
C LYS A 110 4.72 -1.69 7.72
N ILE A 111 5.45 -2.64 8.29
CA ILE A 111 6.91 -2.74 8.22
C ILE A 111 7.41 -3.76 7.20
N LEU A 112 6.49 -4.35 6.42
CA LEU A 112 6.82 -5.32 5.38
C LEU A 112 7.75 -4.68 4.35
N ARG A 113 8.82 -5.40 4.01
CA ARG A 113 9.85 -5.01 3.03
C ARG A 113 9.73 -5.82 1.76
N VAL A 114 9.39 -7.09 1.89
CA VAL A 114 9.26 -8.04 0.78
C VAL A 114 7.93 -8.76 0.88
N LEU A 115 7.13 -8.68 -0.17
CA LEU A 115 5.92 -9.48 -0.33
C LEU A 115 5.98 -10.26 -1.64
N ASN A 116 5.94 -11.58 -1.54
CA ASN A 116 5.64 -12.44 -2.68
C ASN A 116 4.22 -13.00 -2.55
N ALA A 117 3.30 -12.50 -3.36
CA ALA A 117 1.93 -12.97 -3.47
C ALA A 117 1.61 -13.41 -4.92
N SER A 118 2.62 -13.89 -5.65
CA SER A 118 2.46 -14.42 -7.00
C SER A 118 1.59 -15.68 -7.05
N HIS A 119 1.00 -15.98 -8.21
CA HIS A 119 0.13 -17.14 -8.41
C HIS A 119 -1.02 -17.21 -7.38
N ASN A 120 -1.73 -16.10 -7.24
CA ASN A 120 -2.96 -15.99 -6.45
C ASN A 120 -4.06 -15.44 -7.37
N ASP A 121 -5.22 -15.14 -6.79
CA ASP A 121 -6.42 -14.72 -7.52
C ASP A 121 -6.77 -13.24 -7.24
N LEU A 122 -5.75 -12.41 -6.97
CA LEU A 122 -5.94 -10.98 -6.73
C LEU A 122 -6.46 -10.30 -8.00
N SER A 123 -7.62 -9.66 -7.93
CA SER A 123 -8.24 -8.93 -9.05
C SER A 123 -8.56 -7.46 -8.77
N ASP A 124 -8.69 -7.07 -7.51
CA ASP A 124 -9.05 -5.69 -7.14
C ASP A 124 -7.81 -4.81 -7.00
N MET A 125 -7.59 -3.96 -8.02
CA MET A 125 -6.48 -3.01 -8.02
C MET A 125 -6.69 -1.87 -7.01
N VAL A 126 -7.94 -1.46 -6.77
CA VAL A 126 -8.24 -0.35 -5.85
C VAL A 126 -7.95 -0.77 -4.43
N GLU A 127 -8.38 -1.97 -4.04
CA GLU A 127 -8.07 -2.56 -2.74
C GLU A 127 -6.55 -2.66 -2.54
N VAL A 128 -5.84 -3.27 -3.49
CA VAL A 128 -4.38 -3.45 -3.43
C VAL A 128 -3.68 -2.11 -3.26
N CYS A 129 -3.99 -1.10 -4.08
CA CYS A 129 -3.39 0.22 -3.97
C CYS A 129 -3.72 0.93 -2.65
N SER A 130 -4.94 0.73 -2.13
CA SER A 130 -5.36 1.34 -0.86
C SER A 130 -4.56 0.81 0.34
N ILE A 131 -4.05 -0.42 0.26
CA ILE A 131 -3.30 -1.08 1.33
C ILE A 131 -1.80 -0.82 1.21
N ILE A 132 -1.23 -1.07 0.02
CA ILE A 132 0.23 -0.96 -0.18
C ILE A 132 0.75 0.47 0.00
N LYS A 133 -0.09 1.51 -0.17
CA LYS A 133 0.29 2.91 0.06
C LYS A 133 0.76 3.16 1.50
N ASP A 134 0.27 2.37 2.45
CA ASP A 134 0.60 2.46 3.86
C ASP A 134 1.80 1.59 4.26
N TRP A 135 2.31 0.75 3.35
CA TRP A 135 3.50 -0.08 3.56
C TRP A 135 4.77 0.70 3.19
N PHE A 136 5.10 1.68 4.04
CA PHE A 136 6.19 2.63 3.81
C PHE A 136 7.59 2.00 3.66
N TYR A 137 7.78 0.73 4.03
CA TYR A 137 9.08 0.05 3.96
C TYR A 137 9.17 -0.97 2.83
N LEU A 138 8.10 -1.12 2.04
CA LEU A 138 8.05 -2.10 0.95
C LEU A 138 9.07 -1.75 -0.14
N LYS A 139 9.96 -2.70 -0.41
CA LYS A 139 11.02 -2.63 -1.43
C LYS A 139 10.78 -3.64 -2.55
N GLU A 140 10.23 -4.80 -2.23
CA GLU A 140 10.04 -5.86 -3.22
C GLU A 140 8.60 -6.37 -3.18
N LEU A 141 7.98 -6.42 -4.35
CA LEU A 141 6.60 -6.85 -4.51
C LEU A 141 6.49 -7.76 -5.73
N CYS A 142 5.85 -8.91 -5.56
CA CYS A 142 5.58 -9.81 -6.66
C CYS A 142 4.09 -10.18 -6.64
N PHE A 143 3.35 -9.74 -7.65
CA PHE A 143 1.99 -10.21 -7.94
C PHE A 143 1.89 -10.96 -9.27
N ALA A 144 3.02 -11.31 -9.89
CA ALA A 144 3.05 -12.11 -11.11
C ALA A 144 2.05 -13.28 -11.06
N GLN A 145 1.37 -13.55 -12.18
CA GLN A 145 0.34 -14.59 -12.28
C GLN A 145 -0.88 -14.37 -11.36
N ASN A 146 -1.26 -13.11 -11.13
CA ASN A 146 -2.57 -12.73 -10.59
C ASN A 146 -3.44 -12.06 -11.69
N PRO A 147 -4.77 -12.12 -11.60
CA PRO A 147 -5.68 -11.39 -12.49
C PRO A 147 -5.38 -9.88 -12.62
N ILE A 148 -4.95 -9.20 -11.54
CA ILE A 148 -4.57 -7.78 -11.58
C ILE A 148 -3.48 -7.47 -12.63
N CYS A 149 -2.59 -8.41 -12.94
CA CYS A 149 -1.55 -8.21 -13.94
C CYS A 149 -2.09 -8.08 -15.37
N LYS A 150 -3.35 -8.46 -15.63
CA LYS A 150 -4.00 -8.25 -16.93
C LYS A 150 -4.38 -6.78 -17.16
N ASN A 151 -4.43 -5.96 -16.11
CA ASN A 151 -4.66 -4.53 -16.25
C ASN A 151 -3.43 -3.88 -16.92
N ARG A 152 -3.67 -3.16 -18.02
CA ARG A 152 -2.60 -2.48 -18.77
C ARG A 152 -1.84 -1.45 -17.96
N LEU A 153 -2.47 -0.87 -16.93
CA LEU A 153 -1.88 0.16 -16.06
C LEU A 153 -1.32 -0.40 -14.75
N TYR A 154 -1.34 -1.72 -14.57
CA TYR A 154 -0.94 -2.38 -13.33
C TYR A 154 0.44 -1.93 -12.83
N LYS A 155 1.44 -1.89 -13.72
CA LYS A 155 2.81 -1.51 -13.32
C LYS A 155 2.89 -0.03 -13.03
N GLU A 156 2.27 0.79 -13.87
CA GLU A 156 2.25 2.23 -13.74
C GLU A 156 1.62 2.67 -12.43
N ASP A 157 0.46 2.13 -12.10
CA ASP A 157 -0.28 2.48 -10.89
C ASP A 157 0.48 2.01 -9.64
N LEU A 158 1.04 0.79 -9.63
CA LEU A 158 1.81 0.31 -8.48
C LEU A 158 3.11 1.10 -8.28
N ILE A 159 3.87 1.35 -9.34
CA ILE A 159 5.15 2.07 -9.26
C ILE A 159 4.92 3.54 -8.89
N ALA A 160 3.83 4.15 -9.35
CA ALA A 160 3.48 5.53 -9.02
C ALA A 160 3.03 5.69 -7.56
N ASN A 161 2.30 4.70 -7.01
CA ASN A 161 1.77 4.76 -5.64
C ASN A 161 2.74 4.23 -4.57
N VAL A 162 3.74 3.41 -4.93
CA VAL A 162 4.72 2.85 -3.96
C VAL A 162 6.14 3.35 -4.24
N TYR A 163 6.50 4.47 -3.62
CA TYR A 163 7.69 5.25 -3.97
C TYR A 163 9.03 4.55 -3.71
N ARG A 164 9.05 3.62 -2.75
CA ARG A 164 10.24 2.89 -2.30
C ARG A 164 10.36 1.49 -2.90
N LEU A 165 9.41 1.08 -3.73
CA LEU A 165 9.42 -0.21 -4.39
C LEU A 165 10.59 -0.27 -5.37
N GLU A 166 11.61 -1.07 -5.09
CA GLU A 166 12.81 -1.27 -5.89
C GLU A 166 12.61 -2.38 -6.93
N ILE A 167 11.85 -3.43 -6.59
CA ILE A 167 11.62 -4.59 -7.45
C ILE A 167 10.12 -4.88 -7.56
N LEU A 168 9.62 -5.00 -8.79
CA LEU A 168 8.25 -5.43 -9.10
C LEU A 168 8.27 -6.64 -10.03
N ASP A 169 7.61 -7.72 -9.63
CA ASP A 169 7.51 -8.97 -10.41
C ASP A 169 8.88 -9.48 -10.90
N GLN A 170 9.85 -9.49 -9.98
CA GLN A 170 11.24 -9.91 -10.23
C GLN A 170 12.01 -9.03 -11.23
N LYS A 171 11.52 -7.81 -11.50
CA LYS A 171 12.20 -6.84 -12.35
C LYS A 171 12.56 -5.60 -11.55
N ASP A 172 13.80 -5.17 -11.72
CA ASP A 172 14.27 -3.93 -11.12
C ASP A 172 13.56 -2.72 -11.73
N ILE A 173 13.14 -1.81 -10.86
CA ILE A 173 12.57 -0.53 -11.25
C ILE A 173 13.71 0.49 -11.28
N SER A 174 14.24 0.72 -12.48
CA SER A 174 15.24 1.76 -12.67
C SER A 174 14.72 3.14 -12.25
N GLU A 175 15.62 3.99 -11.79
CA GLU A 175 15.27 5.36 -11.38
C GLU A 175 14.68 6.15 -12.56
N HIS A 176 15.18 5.91 -13.77
CA HIS A 176 14.62 6.49 -15.00
C HIS A 176 13.17 6.10 -15.21
N THR A 177 12.86 4.79 -15.15
CA THR A 177 11.48 4.27 -15.27
C THR A 177 10.57 4.87 -14.20
N ARG A 178 11.05 4.95 -12.96
CA ARG A 178 10.30 5.55 -11.86
C ARG A 178 9.97 7.01 -12.13
N ASN A 179 10.94 7.82 -12.54
CA ASN A 179 10.75 9.24 -12.77
C ASN A 179 9.80 9.50 -13.96
N PHE A 180 9.92 8.70 -15.02
CA PHE A 180 9.00 8.73 -16.15
C PHE A 180 7.55 8.42 -15.74
N LEU A 181 7.34 7.30 -15.03
CA LEU A 181 6.00 6.87 -14.61
C LEU A 181 5.35 7.85 -13.61
N LYS A 182 6.14 8.45 -12.71
CA LYS A 182 5.66 9.53 -11.84
C LYS A 182 5.14 10.73 -12.64
N ARG A 183 5.88 11.17 -13.66
CA ARG A 183 5.45 12.28 -14.52
C ARG A 183 4.15 11.92 -15.24
N LEU A 184 4.11 10.75 -15.87
CA LEU A 184 2.94 10.25 -16.60
C LEU A 184 1.69 10.15 -15.72
N HIS A 185 1.83 9.60 -14.51
CA HIS A 185 0.73 9.50 -13.55
C HIS A 185 0.25 10.89 -13.09
N GLY A 186 1.18 11.81 -12.82
CA GLY A 186 0.86 13.20 -12.52
C GLY A 186 0.09 13.91 -13.62
N GLU A 187 0.54 13.77 -14.88
CA GLU A 187 -0.15 14.33 -16.05
C GLU A 187 -1.57 13.77 -16.20
N ARG A 188 -1.78 12.47 -16.00
CA ARG A 188 -3.10 11.84 -16.05
C ARG A 188 -4.03 12.36 -14.95
N ILE A 189 -3.53 12.54 -13.73
CA ILE A 189 -4.29 13.17 -12.64
C ILE A 189 -4.65 14.60 -13.05
N SER A 190 -3.69 15.41 -13.49
CA SER A 190 -3.94 16.79 -13.92
C SER A 190 -4.97 16.89 -15.05
N GLN A 191 -4.93 15.99 -16.04
CA GLN A 191 -5.92 15.95 -17.12
C GLN A 191 -7.31 15.56 -16.61
N LYS A 192 -7.42 14.57 -15.71
CA LYS A 192 -8.69 14.20 -15.08
C LYS A 192 -9.27 15.37 -14.27
N LEU A 193 -8.43 16.05 -13.49
CA LEU A 193 -8.81 17.24 -12.73
C LEU A 193 -9.32 18.35 -13.65
N GLN A 194 -8.58 18.68 -14.71
CA GLN A 194 -9.01 19.68 -15.70
C GLN A 194 -10.34 19.32 -16.36
N ARG A 195 -10.57 18.05 -16.70
CA ARG A 195 -11.87 17.60 -17.23
C ARG A 195 -13.01 17.77 -16.22
N ASN A 196 -12.77 17.45 -14.96
CA ASN A 196 -13.76 17.64 -13.89
C ASN A 196 -14.08 19.12 -13.67
N VAL A 197 -13.07 20.00 -13.72
CA VAL A 197 -13.26 21.47 -13.67
C VAL A 197 -14.10 21.93 -14.85
N ASN A 198 -13.70 21.56 -16.08
CA ASN A 198 -14.43 21.95 -17.30
C ASN A 198 -15.88 21.45 -17.31
N PHE A 199 -16.14 20.30 -16.67
CA PHE A 199 -17.50 19.78 -16.51
C PHE A 199 -18.29 20.57 -15.46
N ALA A 200 -17.66 20.92 -14.33
CA ALA A 200 -18.28 21.77 -13.33
C ALA A 200 -18.63 23.16 -13.88
N ASP A 201 -17.82 23.72 -14.79
CA ASP A 201 -18.11 25.00 -15.45
C ASP A 201 -19.35 24.96 -16.36
N LYS A 202 -19.78 23.77 -16.79
CA LYS A 202 -21.03 23.57 -17.54
C LYS A 202 -22.27 23.45 -16.65
N ILE A 203 -22.09 23.30 -15.33
CA ILE A 203 -23.17 23.24 -14.35
C ILE A 203 -23.41 24.66 -13.83
N THR A 204 -24.66 25.12 -13.82
CA THR A 204 -25.05 26.46 -13.33
C THR A 204 -25.88 26.36 -12.05
N GLY A 205 -25.81 27.38 -11.18
CA GLY A 205 -26.61 27.48 -9.95
C GLY A 205 -26.04 26.73 -8.75
N GLU A 206 -26.83 26.58 -7.68
CA GLU A 206 -26.39 25.96 -6.40
C GLU A 206 -25.80 24.55 -6.59
N SER A 207 -26.26 23.80 -7.60
CA SER A 207 -25.73 22.49 -7.98
C SER A 207 -24.24 22.52 -8.37
N LYS A 208 -23.74 23.65 -8.88
CA LYS A 208 -22.30 23.85 -9.20
C LYS A 208 -21.47 23.80 -7.92
N ASN A 209 -21.92 24.47 -6.86
CA ASN A 209 -21.20 24.55 -5.57
C ASN A 209 -21.17 23.19 -4.86
N TYR A 210 -22.28 22.45 -4.87
CA TYR A 210 -22.29 21.07 -4.34
C TYR A 210 -21.36 20.15 -5.13
N PHE A 211 -21.34 20.25 -6.47
CA PHE A 211 -20.48 19.42 -7.32
C PHE A 211 -18.99 19.76 -7.18
N LEU A 212 -18.65 21.05 -7.09
CA LEU A 212 -17.28 21.52 -6.83
C LEU A 212 -16.79 21.10 -5.45
N ASN A 213 -17.63 21.21 -4.41
CA ASN A 213 -17.29 20.72 -3.07
C ASN A 213 -17.08 19.21 -3.04
N LEU A 214 -17.89 18.45 -3.80
CA LEU A 214 -17.69 17.00 -3.96
C LEU A 214 -16.36 16.70 -4.65
N ILE A 215 -16.00 17.44 -5.69
CA ILE A 215 -14.72 17.29 -6.40
C ILE A 215 -13.55 17.65 -5.49
N VAL A 216 -13.61 18.75 -4.75
CA VAL A 216 -12.56 19.17 -3.80
C VAL A 216 -12.39 18.12 -2.71
N TRP A 217 -13.49 17.58 -2.18
CA TRP A 217 -13.45 16.50 -1.20
C TRP A 217 -12.87 15.21 -1.78
N PHE A 218 -13.30 14.78 -2.98
CA PHE A 218 -12.72 13.64 -3.70
C PHE A 218 -11.23 13.83 -4.02
N ASN A 219 -10.82 15.04 -4.38
CA ASN A 219 -9.43 15.36 -4.68
C ASN A 219 -8.58 15.48 -3.41
N SER A 220 -9.17 15.87 -2.28
CA SER A 220 -8.51 15.85 -0.97
C SER A 220 -8.24 14.43 -0.46
N LEU A 221 -8.97 13.43 -0.96
CA LEU A 221 -8.71 12.01 -0.73
C LEU A 221 -7.59 11.45 -1.63
N ILE A 222 -7.26 12.13 -2.74
CA ILE A 222 -6.07 11.86 -3.52
C ILE A 222 -4.90 12.51 -2.77
N ASP A 223 -4.39 11.80 -1.75
CA ASP A 223 -3.13 12.15 -1.10
C ASP A 223 -2.03 12.24 -2.17
N LEU A 224 -1.77 13.43 -2.72
CA LEU A 224 -0.65 13.65 -3.61
C LEU A 224 0.63 13.48 -2.77
N PRO A 225 1.38 12.40 -2.98
CA PRO A 225 2.58 12.12 -2.19
C PRO A 225 3.58 13.26 -2.34
N LYS A 226 4.28 13.60 -1.25
CA LYS A 226 5.30 14.68 -1.17
C LYS A 226 6.40 14.64 -2.25
N ASN A 227 6.48 13.56 -3.02
CA ASN A 227 7.56 13.21 -3.93
C ASN A 227 7.25 13.49 -5.41
N TYR A 228 6.15 14.20 -5.72
CA TYR A 228 5.89 14.68 -7.08
C TYR A 228 6.84 15.82 -7.45
N PRO A 229 7.28 15.93 -8.72
CA PRO A 229 8.06 17.08 -9.17
C PRO A 229 7.35 18.39 -8.82
N VAL A 230 8.11 19.42 -8.39
CA VAL A 230 7.57 20.72 -7.97
C VAL A 230 6.64 21.32 -9.02
N ALA A 231 6.89 21.09 -10.32
CA ALA A 231 6.03 21.51 -11.40
C ALA A 231 4.62 20.88 -11.37
N VAL A 232 4.51 19.61 -10.98
CA VAL A 232 3.21 18.90 -10.86
C VAL A 232 2.47 19.34 -9.61
N GLN A 233 3.18 19.53 -8.50
CA GLN A 233 2.61 20.11 -7.28
C GLN A 233 2.07 21.52 -7.56
N LYS A 234 2.87 22.36 -8.25
CA LYS A 234 2.46 23.70 -8.69
C LYS A 234 1.26 23.66 -9.63
N ALA A 235 1.21 22.74 -10.60
CA ALA A 235 0.08 22.63 -11.53
C ALA A 235 -1.22 22.29 -10.80
N VAL A 236 -1.18 21.37 -9.83
CA VAL A 236 -2.35 21.04 -9.00
C VAL A 236 -2.75 22.20 -8.09
N SER A 237 -1.79 22.85 -7.44
CA SER A 237 -2.05 24.04 -6.61
C SER A 237 -2.63 25.20 -7.42
N ILE A 238 -2.14 25.46 -8.64
CA ILE A 238 -2.66 26.49 -9.54
C ILE A 238 -4.07 26.14 -10.02
N SER A 239 -4.37 24.87 -10.30
CA SER A 239 -5.73 24.43 -10.63
C SER A 239 -6.71 24.65 -9.47
N ILE A 240 -6.30 24.37 -8.23
CA ILE A 240 -7.09 24.64 -7.02
C ILE A 240 -7.26 26.17 -6.80
N LEU A 241 -6.20 26.95 -6.99
CA LEU A 241 -6.24 28.42 -6.84
C LEU A 241 -7.09 29.12 -7.92
N LYS A 242 -7.14 28.58 -9.15
CA LYS A 242 -8.02 29.08 -10.21
C LYS A 242 -9.49 28.80 -9.94
N GLN A 243 -9.81 27.69 -9.27
CA GLN A 243 -11.18 27.39 -8.82
C GLN A 243 -11.68 28.38 -7.77
N ASN A 244 -10.79 28.95 -6.94
CA ASN A 244 -11.14 29.97 -5.95
C ASN A 244 -11.23 31.40 -6.52
N LYS A 245 -10.84 31.61 -7.79
CA LYS A 245 -10.92 32.92 -8.47
C LYS A 245 -12.16 33.05 -9.37
N SER A 246 -12.97 31.99 -9.53
CA SER A 246 -14.20 32.02 -10.35
C SER A 246 -15.45 32.47 -9.59
N ASP A 247 -15.27 33.13 -8.44
CA ASP A 247 -16.34 33.71 -7.66
C ASP A 247 -16.51 35.20 -8.01
N ASP A 248 -17.55 35.51 -8.77
CA ASP A 248 -18.26 36.79 -8.66
C ASP A 248 -18.89 36.84 -7.26
N LEU A 249 -18.10 37.20 -6.26
CA LEU A 249 -18.56 37.52 -4.91
C LEU A 249 -18.31 39.01 -4.68
N THR A 250 -19.31 39.82 -5.02
CA THR A 250 -19.44 41.19 -4.53
C THR A 250 -19.79 41.14 -3.04
N GLY A 251 -18.78 41.17 -2.19
CA GLY A 251 -18.93 41.30 -0.73
C GLY A 251 -17.60 41.73 -0.12
N ASP A 252 -17.63 42.79 0.67
CA ASP A 252 -16.47 43.55 1.22
C ASP A 252 -15.54 42.80 2.19
N ASN A 253 -15.32 41.49 2.00
CA ASN A 253 -14.38 40.69 2.79
C ASN A 253 -13.57 39.73 1.90
N LEU A 254 -12.96 40.26 0.84
CA LEU A 254 -12.06 39.49 -0.03
C LEU A 254 -10.65 39.38 0.58
N GLU A 255 -10.30 38.17 1.03
CA GLU A 255 -8.92 37.78 1.32
C GLU A 255 -8.19 37.49 -0.01
N ILE A 256 -7.51 38.50 -0.54
CA ILE A 256 -6.67 38.38 -1.74
C ILE A 256 -5.32 37.77 -1.33
N PHE A 257 -4.96 36.64 -1.94
CA PHE A 257 -3.67 35.98 -1.68
C PHE A 257 -2.69 36.18 -2.83
N ASP A 258 -1.52 36.75 -2.50
CA ASP A 258 -0.45 37.07 -3.44
C ASP A 258 0.45 35.85 -3.73
N GLU A 259 0.48 35.43 -5.00
CA GLU A 259 1.33 34.34 -5.51
C GLU A 259 2.83 34.59 -5.26
N LYS A 260 3.26 35.85 -5.12
CA LYS A 260 4.68 36.21 -4.92
C LYS A 260 5.18 35.98 -3.49
N ASN A 261 4.28 35.83 -2.51
CA ASN A 261 4.61 35.79 -1.08
C ASN A 261 4.28 34.44 -0.41
N ALA A 262 3.96 33.40 -1.17
CA ALA A 262 3.74 32.06 -0.64
C ALA A 262 5.05 31.47 -0.08
N VAL A 263 5.18 31.42 1.25
CA VAL A 263 6.34 30.83 1.92
C VAL A 263 6.12 29.33 2.10
N PHE A 264 6.99 28.53 1.48
CA PHE A 264 7.03 27.09 1.65
C PHE A 264 7.76 26.76 2.96
N ILE A 265 7.05 26.35 4.01
CA ILE A 265 7.66 25.96 5.28
C ILE A 265 7.81 24.43 5.33
N PRO A 266 9.03 23.87 5.38
CA PRO A 266 9.21 22.44 5.59
C PRO A 266 8.97 22.12 7.07
N TRP A 267 8.01 21.23 7.39
CA TRP A 267 7.76 20.84 8.78
C TRP A 267 7.74 19.33 9.03
N LYS A 268 8.13 18.96 10.26
CA LYS A 268 8.63 17.64 10.68
C LYS A 268 7.56 16.60 11.05
N SER A 269 6.25 16.86 10.90
CA SER A 269 5.20 15.90 11.34
C SER A 269 3.89 15.96 10.53
N ARG A 270 3.87 15.22 9.41
CA ARG A 270 2.72 14.48 8.80
C ARG A 270 1.34 15.14 8.60
N LYS A 271 1.20 16.45 8.34
CA LYS A 271 0.06 17.03 7.58
C LYS A 271 0.53 18.25 6.76
N PHE A 272 -0.13 18.57 5.65
CA PHE A 272 0.06 19.85 4.94
C PHE A 272 -1.05 20.83 5.32
N PHE A 273 -0.68 22.08 5.53
CA PHE A 273 -1.59 23.23 5.50
C PHE A 273 -0.98 24.28 4.58
N ILE A 274 -1.83 24.98 3.84
CA ILE A 274 -1.45 26.20 3.15
C ILE A 274 -1.61 27.33 4.18
N VAL A 275 -0.51 27.89 4.68
CA VAL A 275 -0.58 29.11 5.50
C VAL A 275 -0.47 30.29 4.56
N LEU A 276 -1.61 30.93 4.32
CA LEU A 276 -1.66 32.17 3.57
C LEU A 276 -1.47 33.32 4.57
N LYS A 277 -0.45 34.14 4.37
CA LYS A 277 -0.15 35.26 5.28
C LYS A 277 -1.14 36.40 4.98
N LYS A 278 -1.97 36.76 5.97
CA LYS A 278 -2.90 37.89 5.89
C LYS A 278 -2.11 39.19 5.65
N ILE A 279 -2.37 39.88 4.55
CA ILE A 279 -1.94 41.28 4.39
C ILE A 279 -2.95 42.11 5.17
N THR A 280 -2.56 42.60 6.36
CA THR A 280 -3.31 43.65 7.03
C THR A 280 -3.03 44.96 6.29
N HIS A 281 -4.01 45.47 5.55
CA HIS A 281 -3.98 46.84 5.07
C HIS A 281 -4.12 47.80 6.28
N LYS A 282 -3.23 48.79 6.36
CA LYS A 282 -3.49 50.06 7.06
C LYS A 282 -4.43 50.90 6.20
#